data_AF-A0A5A7XQN5-F1
#
_entry.id   AF-A0A5A7XQN5-F1
#
_cell.length_a   1.000
_cell.length_b   1.000
_cell.length_c   1.000
_cell.angle_alpha   90.00
_cell.angle_beta   90.00
_cell.angle_gamma   90.00
#
_symmetry.space_group_name_H-M   'P 1'
#
loop_
_entity.id
_entity.type
_entity.pdbx_description
1 polymer ?
#
loop_
_entity_poly.entity_id
_entity_poly.type
_entity_poly.pdbx_seq_one_letter_code
_entity_poly.pdbx_strand_id
1 'polypeptide(L)'
;MYQLTIDAAQAVTVTSHPDHAAAHRQLMRHVVRADYYLQPVATGPTHSAYDLLALAQGRRRPRRAGRATIDEVAADRVRPEDAPPQPERAPT
;
A
#
# COMPACT_ATOMS: atom_id res chain seq x y z
N MET A 1 0.18 -12.43 -1.51
CA MET A 1 1.16 -11.47 -0.98
C MET A 1 0.41 -10.17 -0.75
N TYR A 2 0.83 -9.29 0.16
CA TYR A 2 0.11 -8.05 0.44
C TYR A 2 1.00 -6.82 0.25
N GLN A 3 0.43 -5.77 -0.34
CA GLN A 3 1.07 -4.49 -0.51
C GLN A 3 0.41 -3.47 0.43
N LEU A 4 1.22 -2.82 1.25
CA LEU A 4 0.84 -1.67 2.06
C LEU A 4 1.24 -0.39 1.32
N THR A 5 0.26 0.44 1.00
CA THR A 5 0.45 1.79 0.47
C THR A 5 0.06 2.79 1.55
N ILE A 6 0.94 3.73 1.86
CA ILE A 6 0.67 4.85 2.76
C ILE A 6 0.89 6.13 1.97
N ASP A 7 -0.19 6.83 1.65
CA ASP A 7 -0.18 8.14 1.04
C ASP A 7 -0.42 9.18 2.15
N ALA A 8 0.66 9.75 2.68
CA ALA A 8 0.60 10.79 3.70
C ALA A 8 1.06 12.13 3.10
N ALA A 9 0.64 13.25 3.70
CA ALA A 9 0.90 14.60 3.21
C ALA A 9 2.37 14.93 2.85
N GLN A 10 3.34 14.18 3.40
CA GLN A 10 4.77 14.40 3.17
C GLN A 10 5.40 13.40 2.19
N ALA A 11 4.83 12.20 2.05
CA ALA A 11 5.41 11.13 1.24
C ALA A 11 4.42 9.99 0.97
N VAL A 12 4.59 9.34 -0.18
CA VAL A 12 3.97 8.06 -0.50
C VAL A 12 4.98 6.94 -0.23
N THR A 13 4.60 5.96 0.59
CA THR A 13 5.42 4.79 0.89
C THR A 13 4.67 3.53 0.46
N VAL A 14 5.34 2.68 -0.33
CA VAL A 14 4.80 1.38 -0.76
C VAL A 14 5.72 0.29 -0.25
N THR A 15 5.16 -0.68 0.48
CA THR A 15 5.92 -1.81 1.04
C THR A 15 5.20 -3.12 0.83
N SER A 16 5.99 -4.18 0.62
CA SER A 16 5.51 -5.53 0.37
C SER A 16 5.63 -6.40 1.62
N HIS A 17 4.62 -7.23 1.87
CA HIS A 17 4.49 -8.05 3.07
C HIS A 17 3.99 -9.46 2.75
N PRO A 18 4.41 -10.49 3.50
CA PRO A 18 4.02 -11.87 3.25
C PRO A 18 2.51 -12.11 3.46
N ASP A 19 1.93 -11.45 4.47
CA ASP A 19 0.53 -11.59 4.86
C ASP A 19 -0.08 -10.23 5.28
N HIS A 20 -1.42 -10.19 5.38
CA HIS A 20 -2.16 -9.00 5.77
C HIS A 20 -1.78 -8.50 7.16
N ALA A 21 -1.51 -9.40 8.11
CA ALA A 21 -1.16 -9.05 9.48
C ALA A 21 0.22 -8.36 9.58
N ALA A 22 1.19 -8.76 8.75
CA ALA A 22 2.50 -8.12 8.63
C ALA A 22 2.35 -6.70 8.06
N ALA A 23 1.56 -6.53 7.00
CA ALA A 23 1.22 -5.22 6.46
C ALA A 23 0.54 -4.33 7.53
N HIS A 24 -0.44 -4.89 8.25
CA HIS A 24 -1.15 -4.18 9.31
C HIS A 24 -0.21 -3.76 10.45
N ARG A 25 0.68 -4.64 10.90
CA ARG A 25 1.68 -4.30 11.93
C ARG A 25 2.61 -3.16 11.48
N GLN A 26 3.01 -3.16 10.21
CA GLN A 26 3.84 -2.09 9.67
C GLN A 26 3.06 -0.76 9.59
N LEU A 27 1.79 -0.80 9.21
CA LEU A 27 0.90 0.36 9.27
C LEU A 27 0.78 0.90 10.69
N MET A 28 0.56 0.04 11.69
CA MET A 28 0.51 0.42 13.11
C MET A 28 1.79 1.12 13.57
N ARG A 29 2.95 0.59 13.20
CA ARG A 29 4.25 1.23 13.52
C ARG A 29 4.37 2.61 12.91
N HIS A 30 3.93 2.78 11.66
CA HIS A 30 3.96 4.07 10.99
C HIS A 30 3.06 5.09 11.69
N VAL A 31 1.80 4.75 11.95
CA VAL A 31 0.84 5.70 12.52
C VAL A 31 1.17 6.10 13.96
N VAL A 32 1.70 5.18 14.77
CA VAL A 32 2.19 5.51 16.12
C VAL A 32 3.39 6.44 16.05
N ARG A 33 4.33 6.20 15.14
CA ARG A 33 5.51 7.06 14.97
C ARG A 33 5.17 8.46 14.46
N ALA A 34 4.15 8.56 13.61
CA ALA A 34 3.72 9.82 12.98
C ALA A 34 2.57 10.53 13.71
N ASP A 35 2.11 10.00 14.85
CA ASP A 35 0.95 10.49 15.62
C ASP A 35 -0.33 10.62 14.78
N TYR A 36 -0.59 9.60 13.96
CA TYR A 36 -1.82 9.47 13.20
C TYR A 36 -2.80 8.49 13.86
N TYR A 37 -4.08 8.80 13.71
CA TYR A 37 -5.18 7.92 14.07
C TYR A 37 -5.74 7.29 12.80
N LEU A 38 -6.12 6.01 12.89
CA LEU A 38 -6.77 5.31 11.79
C LEU A 38 -8.29 5.43 11.89
N GLN A 39 -8.92 5.81 10.80
CA GLN A 39 -10.34 5.65 10.60
C GLN A 39 -10.57 4.60 9.50
N PRO A 40 -11.17 3.43 9.79
CA PRO A 40 -11.48 2.45 8.77
C PRO A 40 -12.50 3.01 7.78
N VAL A 41 -12.21 2.87 6.50
CA VAL A 41 -13.11 3.22 5.39
C VAL A 41 -13.71 1.95 4.80
N ALA A 42 -12.87 0.94 4.59
CA ALA A 42 -13.27 -0.40 4.17
C ALA A 42 -12.32 -1.42 4.78
N THR A 43 -12.84 -2.54 5.24
CA THR A 43 -12.04 -3.64 5.79
C THR A 43 -12.56 -4.95 5.24
N GLY A 44 -11.67 -5.76 4.70
CA GLY A 44 -11.99 -7.02 4.05
C GLY A 44 -10.75 -7.90 3.93
N PRO A 45 -10.93 -9.17 3.54
CA PRO A 45 -9.85 -10.15 3.50
C PRO A 45 -8.77 -9.84 2.45
N THR A 46 -9.15 -9.22 1.34
CA THR A 46 -8.26 -8.92 0.20
C THR A 46 -7.93 -7.44 0.07
N HIS A 47 -8.72 -6.57 0.70
CA HIS A 47 -8.56 -5.12 0.65
C HIS A 47 -8.91 -4.50 2.00
N SER A 48 -8.08 -3.59 2.47
CA SER A 48 -8.40 -2.72 3.60
C SER A 48 -7.96 -1.30 3.30
N ALA A 49 -8.81 -0.32 3.56
CA ALA A 49 -8.55 1.10 3.40
C ALA A 49 -8.83 1.86 4.69
N TYR A 50 -7.91 2.74 5.03
CA TYR A 50 -7.99 3.58 6.22
C TYR A 50 -7.68 5.03 5.85
N ASP A 51 -8.41 5.96 6.45
CA ASP A 51 -8.03 7.36 6.48
C ASP A 51 -7.07 7.60 7.64
N LEU A 52 -6.02 8.37 7.38
CA LEU A 52 -5.07 8.83 8.39
C LEU A 52 -5.53 10.19 8.91
N LEU A 53 -5.70 10.30 10.22
CA LEU A 53 -6.17 11.50 10.88
C LEU A 53 -5.08 12.07 11.80
N ALA A 54 -4.75 13.35 11.62
CA ALA A 54 -3.90 14.09 12.53
C ALA A 54 -4.76 14.88 13.53
N LEU A 55 -4.43 14.76 14.82
CA LEU A 55 -4.98 15.62 15.86
C LEU A 55 -4.10 16.86 16.00
N ALA A 56 -4.50 17.96 15.36
CA ALA A 56 -3.82 19.24 15.58
C ALA A 56 -4.19 19.77 16.97
N GLN A 57 -3.19 20.04 17.81
CA GLN A 57 -3.42 20.66 19.13
C GLN A 57 -4.25 21.95 18.98
N GLY A 58 -5.26 22.10 19.83
CA GLY A 58 -6.17 23.26 19.81
C GLY A 58 -7.30 23.20 18.77
N ARG A 59 -7.39 22.15 17.93
CA ARG A 59 -8.54 21.95 17.03
C ARG A 59 -9.52 20.93 17.57
N ARG A 60 -10.81 21.27 17.51
CA ARG A 60 -11.93 20.39 17.91
C ARG A 60 -12.20 19.24 16.94
N ARG A 61 -11.61 19.25 15.72
CA ARG A 61 -11.86 18.21 14.71
C ARG A 61 -10.54 17.64 14.16
N PRO A 62 -10.42 16.30 14.07
CA PRO A 62 -9.31 15.67 13.37
C PRO A 62 -9.25 16.14 11.92
N ARG A 63 -8.04 16.25 11.37
CA ARG A 63 -7.84 16.54 9.95
C ARG A 63 -7.33 15.30 9.24
N ARG A 64 -7.88 15.01 8.07
CA ARG A 64 -7.35 13.99 7.18
C ARG A 64 -5.95 14.40 6.73
N ALA A 65 -4.96 13.57 7.07
CA ALA A 65 -3.55 13.74 6.76
C ALA A 65 -3.09 12.82 5.63
N GLY A 66 -3.91 11.83 5.26
CA GLY A 66 -3.58 10.85 4.24
C GLY A 66 -4.54 9.67 4.17
N ARG A 67 -4.14 8.65 3.44
CA ARG A 67 -4.83 7.38 3.29
C ARG A 67 -3.83 6.22 3.30
N ALA A 68 -4.21 5.11 3.91
CA ALA A 68 -3.47 3.86 3.84
C ALA A 68 -4.34 2.76 3.21
N THR A 69 -3.75 1.94 2.35
CA THR A 69 -4.39 0.74 1.81
C THR A 69 -3.52 -0.49 2.02
N ILE A 70 -4.16 -1.63 2.27
CA ILE A 70 -3.56 -2.95 2.28
C ILE A 70 -4.29 -3.75 1.22
N ASP A 71 -3.58 -4.09 0.15
CA ASP A 71 -4.12 -4.77 -1.02
C ASP A 71 -3.46 -6.13 -1.16
N GLU A 72 -4.25 -7.18 -1.37
CA GLU A 72 -3.72 -8.46 -1.80
C GLU A 72 -3.19 -8.32 -3.22
N VAL A 73 -1.89 -8.52 -3.37
CA VAL A 73 -1.24 -8.65 -4.66
C VAL A 73 -1.07 -10.14 -4.94
N ALA A 74 -1.69 -10.60 -6.02
CA ALA A 74 -1.21 -11.81 -6.67
C ALA A 74 0.27 -11.55 -6.97
N ALA A 75 1.15 -12.51 -6.65
CA ALA A 75 2.52 -12.45 -7.14
C ALA A 75 2.40 -12.34 -8.65
N ASP A 76 2.64 -11.15 -9.19
CA ASP A 76 2.49 -10.89 -10.60
C ASP A 76 3.33 -11.93 -11.31
N ARG A 77 2.68 -12.78 -12.11
CA ARG A 77 3.38 -13.46 -13.19
C ARG A 77 4.04 -12.32 -13.93
N VAL A 78 5.36 -12.18 -13.78
CA VAL A 78 6.20 -11.49 -14.74
C VAL A 78 5.64 -11.88 -16.10
N ARG A 79 4.92 -10.98 -16.78
CA ARG A 79 4.62 -11.17 -18.19
C ARG A 79 6.00 -11.28 -18.84
N PRO A 80 6.38 -12.42 -19.42
CA PRO A 80 7.56 -12.46 -20.26
C PRO A 80 7.15 -11.84 -21.59
N GLU A 81 6.89 -10.53 -21.61
CA GLU A 81 6.61 -9.76 -22.83
C GLU A 81 7.84 -8.91 -23.23
N ASP A 82 9.02 -9.37 -22.81
CA ASP A 82 10.33 -8.96 -23.33
C ASP A 82 11.06 -10.22 -23.83
N ALA A 83 10.39 -10.98 -24.69
CA ALA A 83 11.07 -11.96 -25.53
C ALA A 83 11.75 -11.17 -26.65
N PRO A 84 13.09 -11.19 -26.78
CA PRO A 84 13.73 -10.58 -27.94
C PRO A 84 13.22 -11.28 -29.20
N PRO A 85 13.02 -10.55 -30.32
CA PRO A 85 12.55 -11.17 -31.56
C PRO A 85 13.55 -12.26 -31.98
N GLN A 86 13.05 -13.48 -32.15
CA GLN A 86 13.87 -14.56 -32.69
C GLN A 86 14.36 -14.16 -34.09
N PRO A 87 15.65 -14.34 -34.43
CA PRO A 87 16.09 -14.11 -35.79
C PRO A 87 15.45 -15.18 -36.70
N GLU A 88 14.63 -14.72 -37.64
CA GLU A 88 14.16 -15.51 -38.77
C GLU A 88 15.35 -16.22 -39.42
N ARG A 89 15.33 -17.55 -39.40
CA ARG A 89 16.21 -18.34 -40.25
C ARG A 89 15.77 -18.14 -41.69
N ALA A 90 16.58 -17.45 -42.47
CA ALA A 90 16.42 -17.35 -43.92
C ALA A 90 16.39 -18.76 -44.55
N PRO A 91 15.44 -19.07 -45.45
CA PRO A 91 15.50 -20.28 -46.24
C PRO A 91 16.61 -20.18 -47.29
N THR A 92 17.24 -21.33 -47.51
CA THR A 92 18.31 -21.59 -48.50
C THR A 92 17.77 -21.63 -49.92
#